data_AF-A0A0F9W582-F1
#
_entry.id   AF-A0A0F9W582-F1
#
_cell.length_a   1.000
_cell.length_b   1.000
_cell.length_c   1.000
_cell.angle_alpha   90.00
_cell.angle_beta   90.00
_cell.angle_gamma   90.00
#
_symmetry.space_group_name_H-M   'P 1'
#
loop_
_entity.id
_entity.type
_entity.pdbx_description
1 polymer ?
#
loop_
_entity_poly.entity_id
_entity_poly.type
_entity_poly.pdbx_seq_one_letter_code
_entity_poly.pdbx_strand_id
1 'polypeptide(L)' 'MNQKDGGHAFPRTAANAADCSHSGMSLRDWFAGQALTGLSSCIGRHQLFAHDWETEHISKAAYILADAMLETREQ' A
#
# COMPACT_ATOMS: atom_id res chain seq x y z
N MET A 1 13.61 3.64 5.09
CA MET A 1 12.39 3.56 5.92
C MET A 1 12.13 4.94 6.43
N ASN A 2 11.11 5.59 5.89
CA ASN A 2 10.64 6.85 6.40
C ASN A 2 9.65 6.56 7.55
N GLN A 3 9.55 7.45 8.53
CA GLN A 3 8.62 7.31 9.66
C GLN A 3 7.16 7.19 9.20
N LYS A 4 6.88 7.70 8.00
CA LYS A 4 5.57 7.71 7.34
C LYS A 4 5.15 6.37 6.72
N ASP A 5 6.05 5.39 6.63
CA ASP A 5 5.76 4.13 5.91
C ASP A 5 5.16 3.05 6.83
N GLY A 6 5.03 3.32 8.14
CA GLY A 6 4.47 2.40 9.13
C GLY A 6 5.35 1.20 9.52
N GLY A 7 6.60 1.18 9.02
CA GLY A 7 7.56 0.09 9.24
C GLY A 7 7.40 -1.06 8.24
N HIS A 8 7.90 -2.24 8.58
CA HIS A 8 7.75 -3.44 7.76
C HIS A 8 6.32 -3.99 7.82
N ALA A 9 5.75 -4.40 6.68
CA ALA A 9 4.41 -5.00 6.63
C ALA A 9 4.30 -6.32 7.42
N PHE A 10 5.39 -7.08 7.46
CA PHE A 10 5.46 -8.37 8.15
C PHE A 10 6.68 -8.42 9.07
N PRO A 11 6.65 -9.22 10.15
CA PRO A 11 7.79 -9.41 11.03
C PRO A 11 9.01 -9.90 10.25
N ARG A 12 10.19 -9.32 10.54
CA ARG A 12 11.47 -9.83 10.05
C ARG A 12 12.26 -10.39 11.23
N THR A 13 12.63 -11.66 11.13
CA THR A 13 13.69 -12.23 11.96
C THR A 13 15.03 -11.81 11.37
N ALA A 14 15.82 -11.02 12.11
CA ALA A 14 17.18 -10.69 11.72
C ALA A 14 18.07 -11.94 11.89
N ALA A 15 18.08 -12.81 10.89
CA ALA A 15 18.89 -14.03 10.94
C ALA A 15 20.39 -13.73 10.77
N ASN A 16 20.76 -12.75 9.92
CA ASN A 16 22.12 -12.29 9.71
C ASN A 16 22.14 -10.84 9.16
N ALA A 17 23.17 -10.06 9.47
CA ALA A 17 23.32 -8.67 8.99
C ALA A 17 23.36 -8.54 7.44
N ALA A 18 23.67 -9.62 6.73
CA ALA A 18 23.67 -9.70 5.27
C ALA A 18 22.26 -9.83 4.64
N ASP A 19 21.27 -10.35 5.38
CA ASP A 19 19.88 -10.49 4.92
C ASP A 19 19.08 -9.19 5.01
N CYS A 20 19.69 -8.13 5.55
CA CYS A 20 19.06 -6.82 5.73
C CYS A 20 18.89 -6.03 4.42
N SER A 21 19.52 -6.46 3.32
CA SER A 21 19.57 -5.70 2.05
C SER A 21 18.23 -5.54 1.34
N HIS A 22 17.29 -6.47 1.54
CA HIS A 22 15.93 -6.38 0.96
C HIS A 22 14.93 -6.05 2.06
N SER A 23 14.48 -4.80 2.12
CA SER A 23 13.57 -4.31 3.17
C SER A 23 12.14 -4.84 3.07
N GLY A 24 11.80 -5.68 2.08
CA GLY A 24 10.41 -6.10 1.83
C GLY A 24 9.49 -4.89 1.59
N MET A 25 8.18 -5.11 1.69
CA MET A 25 7.17 -4.05 1.59
C MET A 25 7.02 -3.29 2.91
N SER A 26 6.74 -1.99 2.83
CA SER A 26 6.31 -1.24 4.01
C SER A 26 4.87 -1.57 4.39
N LEU A 27 4.48 -1.29 5.63
CA LEU A 27 3.11 -1.48 6.09
C LEU A 27 2.13 -0.60 5.30
N ARG A 28 2.57 0.61 4.93
CA ARG A 28 1.84 1.51 4.01
C ARG A 28 1.56 0.86 2.67
N ASP A 29 2.59 0.28 2.03
CA ASP A 29 2.46 -0.38 0.72
C ASP A 29 1.50 -1.58 0.81
N TRP A 30 1.54 -2.31 1.92
CA TRP A 30 0.65 -3.44 2.15
C TRP A 30 -0.82 -2.99 2.27
N PHE A 31 -1.11 -1.97 3.07
CA PHE A 31 -2.46 -1.42 3.17
C PHE A 31 -2.95 -0.86 1.83
N ALA A 32 -2.07 -0.16 1.08
CA ALA A 32 -2.41 0.37 -0.22
C ALA A 32 -2.77 -0.76 -1.21
N GLY A 33 -2.04 -1.87 -1.21
CA GLY A 33 -2.38 -3.04 -2.04
C GLY A 33 -3.75 -3.66 -1.69
N GLN A 34 -4.09 -3.72 -0.41
CA GLN A 34 -5.41 -4.21 0.03
C GLN A 34 -6.53 -3.27 -0.40
N ALA A 35 -6.35 -1.96 -0.22
CA ALA A 35 -7.30 -0.94 -0.65
C ALA A 35 -7.49 -0.95 -2.17
N LEU A 36 -6.39 -1.06 -2.93
CA LEU A 36 -6.39 -1.17 -4.39
C LEU A 36 -7.24 -2.33 -4.88
N THR A 37 -7.15 -3.49 -4.21
CA THR A 37 -7.95 -4.68 -4.56
C THR A 37 -9.45 -4.40 -4.44
N GLY A 38 -9.87 -3.80 -3.34
CA GLY A 38 -11.26 -3.40 -3.13
C GLY A 38 -11.73 -2.35 -4.13
N LEU A 39 -10.97 -1.26 -4.30
CA LEU A 39 -11.29 -0.19 -5.25
C LEU A 39 -11.42 -0.71 -6.69
N SER A 40 -10.51 -1.59 -7.12
CA SER A 40 -10.52 -2.17 -8.47
C SER A 40 -11.69 -3.11 -8.71
N SER A 41 -12.25 -3.71 -7.65
CA SER A 41 -13.42 -4.60 -7.77
C SER A 41 -14.73 -3.85 -8.03
N CYS A 42 -14.81 -2.57 -7.64
CA CYS A 42 -16.01 -1.74 -7.78
C CYS A 42 -16.15 -1.11 -9.17
N ILE A 43 -15.07 -1.11 -9.95
CA ILE A 43 -15.01 -0.44 -11.23
C ILE A 43 -15.42 -1.42 -12.33
N GLY A 44 -16.41 -1.04 -13.12
CA GLY A 44 -16.90 -1.89 -14.21
C GLY A 44 -15.80 -2.13 -15.26
N ARG A 45 -15.78 -3.32 -15.88
CA ARG A 45 -14.79 -3.66 -16.92
C ARG A 45 -14.70 -2.65 -18.08
N HIS A 46 -15.73 -1.86 -18.35
CA HIS A 46 -15.71 -0.81 -19.37
C HIS A 46 -15.06 0.49 -18.93
N GLN A 47 -14.97 0.74 -17.62
CA GLN A 47 -14.40 1.95 -17.07
C GLN A 47 -12.87 1.86 -16.98
N LEU A 48 -12.34 0.67 -16.62
CA LEU A 48 -10.89 0.41 -16.51
C LEU A 48 -10.08 0.64 -17.81
N PHE A 49 -10.72 0.59 -18.98
CA PHE A 49 -10.08 0.78 -20.28
C PHE A 49 -10.45 2.11 -20.94
N ALA A 50 -11.27 2.94 -20.29
CA ALA A 50 -11.52 4.30 -20.72
C ALA A 50 -10.33 5.17 -20.30
N HIS A 51 -9.46 5.41 -21.26
CA HIS A 51 -8.12 5.98 -21.14
C HIS A 51 -7.99 7.16 -20.14
N ASP A 52 -6.95 7.09 -19.33
CA ASP A 52 -6.28 8.15 -18.54
C ASP A 52 -6.86 8.57 -17.18
N TRP A 53 -8.16 8.42 -16.91
CA TRP A 53 -8.71 8.94 -15.65
C TRP A 53 -8.62 7.96 -14.46
N GLU A 54 -8.53 6.65 -14.66
CA GLU A 54 -8.80 5.72 -13.54
C GLU A 54 -7.58 5.25 -12.76
N THR A 55 -6.52 4.75 -13.40
CA THR A 55 -5.43 4.06 -12.69
C THR A 55 -4.70 4.96 -11.70
N GLU A 56 -4.43 6.22 -12.07
CA GLU A 56 -3.77 7.18 -11.18
C GLU A 56 -4.65 7.54 -9.98
N HIS A 57 -5.95 7.78 -10.21
CA HIS A 57 -6.89 8.11 -9.13
C HIS A 57 -7.09 6.95 -8.17
N ILE A 58 -7.22 5.73 -8.68
CA ILE A 58 -7.33 4.52 -7.84
C ILE A 58 -6.06 4.34 -7.02
N SER A 59 -4.88 4.50 -7.64
CA SER A 59 -3.59 4.38 -6.95
C SER A 59 -3.46 5.42 -5.85
N LYS A 60 -3.83 6.68 -6.11
CA LYS A 60 -3.85 7.75 -5.09
C LYS A 60 -4.83 7.44 -3.97
N ALA A 61 -6.06 7.03 -4.30
CA ALA A 61 -7.07 6.68 -3.31
C ALA A 61 -6.63 5.53 -2.40
N ALA A 62 -5.96 4.52 -2.96
CA ALA A 62 -5.40 3.41 -2.20
C ALA A 62 -4.36 3.88 -1.17
N TYR A 63 -3.46 4.79 -1.53
CA TYR A 63 -2.50 5.36 -0.59
C TYR A 63 -3.14 6.28 0.45
N ILE A 64 -4.17 7.04 0.10
CA ILE A 64 -4.91 7.86 1.06
C ILE A 64 -5.56 6.98 2.15
N LEU A 65 -6.16 5.86 1.75
CA LEU A 65 -6.73 4.90 2.70
C LEU A 65 -5.65 4.25 3.57
N ALA A 66 -4.50 3.91 2.99
CA ALA A 66 -3.36 3.38 3.75
C ALA A 66 -2.84 4.37 4.80
N ASP A 67 -2.72 5.65 4.43
CA ASP A 67 -2.27 6.71 5.33
C ASP A 67 -3.27 6.91 6.49
N ALA A 68 -4.58 6.88 6.21
CA ALA A 68 -5.61 6.94 7.25
C ALA A 68 -5.58 5.75 8.22
N MET A 69 -5.26 4.54 7.74
CA MET A 69 -5.09 3.36 8.61
C MET A 69 -3.88 3.49 9.53
N LEU A 70 -2.77 4.06 9.03
CA LEU A 70 -1.58 4.33 9.85
C LEU A 70 -1.87 5.39 10.90
N GLU A 71 -2.53 6.48 10.53
CA GLU A 71 -2.93 7.54 11.48
C GLU A 71 -3.86 6.99 12.57
N THR A 72 -4.85 6.18 12.20
CA THR A 72 -5.79 5.56 13.16
C THR A 72 -5.07 4.62 14.15
N ARG A 73 -3.96 4.00 13.75
CA ARG A 73 -3.16 3.13 14.62
C ARG A 73 -2.33 3.90 15.65
N GLU A 74 -1.96 5.15 15.33
CA GLU A 74 -1.15 6.00 16.21
C GLU A 74 -1.98 6.70 17.29
N GLN A 75 -3.32 6.62 17.22
CA GLN A 75 -4.28 7.09 18.22
C GLN A 75 -4.54 6.04 19.32
#